data_AF-A0A7V7DWN5-F1
#
_entry.id   AF-A0A7V7DWN5-F1
#
_cell.length_a   1.000
_cell.length_b   1.000
_cell.length_c   1.000
_cell.angle_alpha   90.00
_cell.angle_beta   90.00
_cell.angle_gamma   90.00
#
_symmetry.space_group_name_H-M   'P 1'
#
loop_
_entity.id
_entity.type
_entity.pdbx_description
1 polymer ?
#
loop_
_entity_poly.entity_id
_entity_poly.type
_entity_poly.pdbx_seq_one_letter_code
_entity_poly.pdbx_strand_id
1 'polypeptide(L)' 'MGFRSKRYKKESEQVSKEPLGLAEAVEKAKSLKSVKFDQSIECVLHLGIDPKQADQMVRGSISLPYGIGKQ' A
#
# COMPACT_ATOMS: atom_id res chain seq x y z
N MET A 1 3.27 -22.26 -5.27
CA MET A 1 3.55 -20.99 -4.55
C MET A 1 4.67 -20.28 -5.31
N GLY A 2 4.35 -19.24 -6.08
CA GLY A 2 5.26 -18.68 -7.09
C GLY A 2 6.52 -18.06 -6.48
N PHE A 3 7.67 -18.33 -7.08
CA PHE A 3 8.94 -17.70 -6.69
C PHE A 3 8.86 -16.19 -6.91
N ARG A 4 9.05 -15.41 -5.84
CA ARG A 4 9.17 -13.95 -5.91
C ARG A 4 10.34 -13.54 -6.81
N SER A 5 10.14 -12.53 -7.65
CA SER A 5 11.15 -12.05 -8.59
C SER A 5 12.40 -11.53 -7.87
N LYS A 6 13.56 -11.59 -8.53
CA LYS A 6 14.82 -11.07 -7.97
C LYS A 6 14.74 -9.58 -7.60
N ARG A 7 13.91 -8.81 -8.31
CA ARG A 7 13.67 -7.37 -8.05
C ARG A 7 12.91 -7.17 -6.74
N TYR A 8 11.80 -7.89 -6.57
CA TYR A 8 10.98 -7.83 -5.37
C TYR A 8 11.78 -8.17 -4.11
N LYS A 9 12.67 -9.16 -4.17
CA LYS A 9 13.51 -9.53 -3.03
C LYS A 9 14.44 -8.39 -2.61
N LYS A 10 15.10 -7.73 -3.56
CA LYS A 10 15.99 -6.59 -3.28
C LYS A 10 15.24 -5.40 -2.68
N GLU A 11 14.04 -5.10 -3.16
CA GLU A 11 13.22 -4.00 -2.64
C GLU A 11 12.70 -4.32 -1.24
N SER A 12 12.28 -5.57 -1.00
CA SER A 12 11.82 -6.01 0.31
C SER A 12 12.92 -5.96 1.38
N GLU A 13 14.19 -6.05 1.01
CA GLU A 13 15.33 -5.91 1.94
C GLU A 13 15.58 -4.46 2.35
N GLN A 14 15.20 -3.49 1.50
CA GLN A 14 15.36 -2.05 1.78
C GLN A 14 14.28 -1.49 2.71
N VAL A 15 13.20 -2.25 2.92
CA VAL A 15 12.07 -1.81 3.75
C VAL A 15 12.25 -2.32 5.19
N SER A 16 12.30 -1.40 6.15
CA SER A 16 12.29 -1.73 7.57
C SER A 16 10.90 -2.24 8.00
N LYS A 17 10.86 -3.19 8.93
CA LYS A 17 9.61 -3.70 9.54
C LYS A 17 9.09 -2.81 10.67
N GLU A 18 9.86 -1.81 11.06
CA GLU A 18 9.48 -0.89 12.13
C GLU A 18 8.38 0.07 11.67
N PRO A 19 7.49 0.49 12.58
CA PRO A 19 6.47 1.49 12.26
C PRO A 19 7.15 2.82 11.93
N LEU A 20 6.82 3.37 10.76
CA LEU A 20 7.33 4.64 10.26
C LEU A 20 6.24 5.71 10.33
N GLY A 21 6.67 6.97 10.51
CA GLY A 21 5.77 8.11 10.32
C GLY A 21 5.27 8.21 8.88
N LEU A 22 4.09 8.80 8.68
CA LEU A 22 3.45 8.89 7.36
C LEU A 22 4.33 9.57 6.30
N ALA A 23 5.00 10.67 6.66
CA ALA A 23 5.87 11.41 5.74
C ALA A 23 7.05 10.55 5.26
N GLU A 24 7.76 9.92 6.20
CA GLU A 24 8.90 9.04 5.91
C GLU A 24 8.48 7.80 5.10
N ALA A 25 7.30 7.25 5.39
CA ALA A 25 6.75 6.12 4.66
C ALA A 25 6.48 6.48 3.18
N VAL A 26 5.93 7.67 2.91
CA VAL A 26 5.67 8.16 1.55
C VAL A 26 6.97 8.42 0.79
N GLU A 27 7.99 8.99 1.43
CA GLU A 27 9.29 9.21 0.82
C GLU A 27 9.98 7.89 0.46
N LYS A 28 9.98 6.91 1.37
CA LYS A 28 10.50 5.58 1.10
C LYS A 28 9.73 4.90 -0.03
N ALA A 29 8.40 4.96 -0.04
CA ALA A 29 7.59 4.41 -1.12
C ALA A 29 7.96 5.00 -2.49
N LYS A 30 8.20 6.32 -2.57
CA LYS A 30 8.62 7.00 -3.81
C LYS A 30 10.05 6.66 -4.25
N SER A 31 10.92 6.25 -3.33
CA SER A 31 12.29 5.83 -3.65
C SER A 31 12.36 4.47 -4.36
N LEU A 32 11.33 3.63 -4.21
CA LEU A 32 11.22 2.29 -4.82
C LEU A 32 10.78 2.34 -6.30
N LYS A 33 11.47 3.14 -7.12
CA LYS A 33 11.20 3.30 -8.57
C LYS A 33 12.02 2.33 -9.42
N SER A 34 11.79 1.02 -9.29
CA SER A 34 12.46 0.02 -10.14
C SER A 34 11.78 -0.21 -11.50
N VAL A 35 10.54 0.26 -11.67
CA VAL A 35 9.75 0.13 -12.89
C VAL A 35 9.59 1.46 -13.63
N LYS A 36 9.40 1.36 -14.95
CA LYS A 36 9.35 2.51 -15.89
C LYS A 36 7.98 3.18 -16.00
N PHE A 37 6.94 2.60 -15.38
CA PHE A 37 5.56 3.10 -15.43
C PHE A 37 5.19 3.77 -14.10
N ASP A 38 4.09 4.53 -14.10
CA ASP A 38 3.60 5.19 -12.89
C ASP A 38 2.92 4.21 -11.95
N GLN A 39 3.44 4.09 -10.73
CA GLN A 39 3.00 3.09 -9.77
C GLN A 39 1.81 3.60 -8.96
N SER A 40 0.86 2.70 -8.69
CA SER A 40 -0.24 2.96 -7.76
C SER A 40 0.18 2.63 -6.33
N ILE A 41 -0.14 3.51 -5.37
CA ILE A 41 0.09 3.27 -3.95
C ILE A 41 -1.21 2.71 -3.35
N GLU A 42 -1.11 1.56 -2.70
CA GLU A 42 -2.21 0.92 -1.98
C GLU A 42 -1.97 0.99 -0.47
N CYS A 43 -3.04 1.26 0.29
CA CYS A 43 -3.00 1.24 1.76
C CYS A 43 -3.77 0.03 2.27
N VAL A 44 -3.05 -0.92 2.90
CA VAL A 44 -3.66 -2.11 3.51
C VAL A 44 -3.90 -1.83 4.99
N LEU A 45 -5.15 -1.93 5.42
CA LEU A 45 -5.57 -1.69 6.80
C LEU A 45 -6.20 -2.96 7.36
N HIS A 46 -5.77 -3.37 8.55
CA HIS A 46 -6.37 -4.49 9.27
C HIS A 46 -7.40 -3.95 10.28
N LEU A 47 -8.69 -4.07 9.96
CA LEU A 47 -9.78 -3.41 10.70
C LEU A 47 -10.33 -4.24 11.88
N GLY A 48 -9.94 -5.50 12.03
CA GLY A 48 -10.39 -6.36 13.14
C GLY A 48 -11.88 -6.70 13.16
N ILE A 49 -12.61 -6.43 12.06
CA ILE A 49 -14.02 -6.74 11.91
C ILE A 49 -14.23 -8.23 11.59
N ASP A 50 -15.33 -8.81 12.08
CA ASP A 50 -15.78 -10.13 11.63
C ASP A 50 -16.72 -9.97 10.42
N PRO A 51 -16.27 -10.33 9.20
CA PRO A 51 -17.07 -10.16 7.98
C PRO A 51 -18.30 -11.07 7.93
N LYS A 52 -18.44 -12.06 8.85
CA LYS A 52 -19.63 -12.91 8.94
C LYS A 52 -20.81 -12.19 9.59
N GLN A 53 -20.56 -11.14 10.37
CA GLN A 53 -21.62 -10.32 10.96
C GLN A 53 -21.94 -9.16 10.02
N ALA A 54 -23.18 -9.11 9.52
CA ALA A 54 -23.60 -8.11 8.53
C ALA A 54 -23.42 -6.66 9.01
N ASP A 55 -23.59 -6.41 10.30
CA ASP A 55 -23.48 -5.08 10.91
C ASP A 55 -22.04 -4.54 10.99
N GLN A 56 -21.04 -5.43 10.90
CA GLN A 56 -19.62 -5.06 10.94
C GLN A 56 -19.02 -4.85 9.55
N MET A 57 -19.79 -5.02 8.49
CA MET A 57 -19.33 -4.85 7.11
C MET A 57 -19.16 -3.36 6.77
N VAL A 58 -17.93 -2.93 6.54
CA VAL A 58 -17.61 -1.57 6.11
C VAL A 58 -17.52 -1.52 4.59
N ARG A 59 -18.49 -0.85 3.95
CA ARG A 59 -18.47 -0.55 2.52
C ARG A 59 -18.79 0.93 2.30
N GLY A 60 -17.81 1.69 1.86
CA GLY A 60 -17.96 3.11 1.57
C GLY A 60 -17.03 3.56 0.45
N SER A 61 -17.36 4.68 -0.18
CA SER A 61 -16.48 5.42 -1.07
C SER A 61 -16.05 6.71 -0.37
N ILE A 62 -14.78 7.08 -0.55
CA ILE A 62 -14.23 8.32 0.01
C ILE A 62 -13.68 9.12 -1.15
N SER A 63 -13.99 10.41 -1.18
CA SER A 63 -13.37 11.34 -2.11
C SER A 63 -11.99 11.73 -1.57
N LEU A 64 -10.93 11.47 -2.34
CA LEU A 64 -9.58 11.86 -1.96
C LEU A 64 -9.39 13.37 -2.19
N PRO A 65 -8.76 14.10 -1.24
CA PRO A 65 -8.58 15.55 -1.34
C PRO A 65 -7.74 15.97 -2.56
N TYR A 66 -6.84 15.10 -3.02
CA TYR A 66 -6.01 15.33 -4.21
C TYR A 66 -6.49 14.55 -5.44
N GLY A 67 -7.70 14.00 -5.40
CA GLY A 67 -8.29 13.21 -6.49
C GLY A 67 -7.66 11.83 -6.68
N ILE A 68 -8.07 11.14 -7.75
CA ILE A 68 -7.66 9.77 -8.10
C ILE A 68 -6.49 9.72 -9.08
N GLY A 69 -5.87 10.85 -9.41
CA GLY A 69 -4.72 10.92 -10.32
C GLY A 69 -5.00 10.55 -11.78
N LYS A 70 -6.26 10.29 -12.16
CA LYS A 70 -6.67 10.12 -13.57
C LYS A 70 -6.79 11.48 -14.26
N GLN A 71 -5.79 11.82 -15.05
CA GLN A 71 -5.95 12.55 -16.31
C GLN A 71 -5.58 11.61 -17.46
#